data_AF-A0AAV4EN57-F1
#
_entry.id   AF-A0AAV4EN57-F1
#
_cell.length_a   1.000
_cell.length_b   1.000
_cell.length_c   1.000
_cell.angle_alpha   90.00
_cell.angle_beta   90.00
_cell.angle_gamma   90.00
#
_symmetry.space_group_name_H-M   'P 1'
#
loop_
_entity.id
_entity.type
_entity.pdbx_description
1 polymer ?
#
loop_
_entity_poly.entity_id
_entity_poly.type
_entity_poly.pdbx_seq_one_letter_code
_entity_poly.pdbx_strand_id
1 'polypeptide(L)'
;MINFYHRFIPHAASFLLPLHDALHKTQPRQVISWTAEIEAAITSCKAALAEACMLSHPKPDAQISVTTDASDQTVGAVLEQYVQGVWQPLAFFSKRLSPPEQKYSTFDRELLRRYLAIRHFRFFLEGRPFIG
;
A
#
# COMPACT_ATOMS: atom_id res chain seq x y z
N MET A 1 3.48 3.31 1.22
CA MET A 1 2.62 2.96 0.06
C MET A 1 2.27 4.13 -0.86
N ILE A 2 1.59 5.20 -0.44
CA ILE A 2 1.03 6.20 -1.39
C ILE A 2 2.09 6.86 -2.29
N ASN A 3 3.28 7.18 -1.76
CA ASN A 3 4.38 7.77 -2.55
C ASN A 3 4.84 6.88 -3.71
N PHE A 4 4.79 5.55 -3.56
CA PHE A 4 5.15 4.60 -4.61
C PHE A 4 4.12 4.60 -5.76
N TYR A 5 2.84 4.83 -5.43
CA TYR A 5 1.72 4.82 -6.37
C TYR A 5 1.36 6.19 -6.94
N HIS A 6 2.12 7.25 -6.61
CA HIS A 6 1.79 8.60 -7.08
C HIS A 6 1.67 8.68 -8.61
N ARG A 7 2.43 7.86 -9.36
CA ARG A 7 2.40 7.79 -10.83
C ARG A 7 1.09 7.25 -11.41
N PHE A 8 0.30 6.52 -10.61
CA PHE A 8 -0.98 5.92 -11.02
C PHE A 8 -2.18 6.70 -10.50
N ILE A 9 -1.95 7.71 -9.66
CA ILE A 9 -2.99 8.54 -9.05
C ILE A 9 -2.92 9.92 -9.70
N PRO A 10 -3.90 10.29 -10.54
CA PRO A 10 -3.99 11.64 -11.08
C PRO A 10 -4.01 12.66 -9.93
N HIS A 11 -3.22 13.73 -10.04
CA HIS A 11 -3.13 14.80 -9.04
C HIS A 11 -2.72 14.34 -7.62
N ALA A 12 -2.03 13.21 -7.48
CA ALA A 12 -1.54 12.68 -6.19
C ALA A 12 -0.85 13.74 -5.32
N ALA A 13 -0.01 14.58 -5.91
CA ALA A 13 0.73 15.63 -5.21
C ALA A 13 -0.21 16.63 -4.50
N SER A 14 -1.36 16.95 -5.08
CA SER A 14 -2.34 17.87 -4.47
C SER A 14 -3.01 17.27 -3.23
N PHE A 15 -3.32 15.98 -3.26
CA PHE A 15 -3.92 15.27 -2.13
C PHE A 15 -2.89 14.95 -1.04
N LEU A 16 -1.64 14.74 -1.42
CA LEU A 16 -0.54 14.47 -0.50
C LEU A 16 0.02 15.73 0.16
N LEU A 17 -0.15 16.90 -0.43
CA LEU A 17 0.34 18.19 0.10
C LEU A 17 -0.04 18.41 1.59
N PRO A 18 -1.33 18.34 1.99
CA PRO A 18 -1.70 18.55 3.38
C PRO A 18 -1.13 17.48 4.33
N LEU A 19 -0.93 16.24 3.84
CA LEU A 19 -0.28 15.17 4.60
C LEU A 19 1.21 15.40 4.77
N HIS A 20 1.88 15.87 3.71
CA HIS A 20 3.30 16.18 3.72
C HIS A 20 3.60 17.39 4.61
N ASP A 21 2.77 18.43 4.55
CA ASP A 21 2.87 19.61 5.41
C ASP A 21 2.62 19.26 6.88
N ALA A 22 1.65 18.38 7.16
CA ALA A 22 1.41 17.87 8.50
C ALA A 22 2.62 17.06 9.01
N LEU A 23 3.28 16.27 8.16
CA LEU A 23 4.49 15.51 8.53
C LEU A 23 5.72 16.42 8.71
N HIS A 24 5.89 17.45 7.89
CA HIS A 24 7.04 18.36 7.94
C HIS A 24 6.99 19.36 9.10
N LYS A 25 5.80 19.77 9.53
CA LYS A 25 5.61 20.70 10.67
C LYS A 25 5.67 20.02 12.03
N THR A 26 5.72 18.69 12.06
CA THR A 26 5.64 17.92 13.30
C THR A 26 7.05 17.49 13.71
N GLN A 27 7.52 17.93 14.88
CA GLN A 27 8.78 17.44 15.46
C GLN A 27 8.68 15.91 15.71
N PRO A 28 9.80 15.16 15.70
CA PRO A 28 9.81 13.71 15.92
C PRO A 28 9.35 13.36 17.35
N ARG A 29 8.02 13.35 17.57
CA ARG A 29 7.23 12.89 18.74
C ARG A 29 5.90 13.64 18.91
N GLN A 30 5.64 14.70 18.14
CA GLN A 30 4.41 15.48 18.31
C GLN A 30 3.23 14.76 17.65
N VAL A 31 2.09 14.73 18.34
CA VAL A 31 0.87 14.07 17.87
C VAL A 31 0.32 14.89 16.70
N ILE A 32 0.19 14.27 15.53
CA ILE A 32 -0.44 14.90 14.37
C ILE A 32 -1.88 15.23 14.74
N SER A 33 -2.24 16.52 14.67
CA SER A 33 -3.62 16.94 14.89
C SER A 33 -4.47 16.47 13.72
N TRP A 34 -5.37 15.51 13.96
CA TRP A 34 -6.26 14.96 12.94
C TRP A 34 -7.34 15.99 12.60
N THR A 35 -7.11 16.81 11.57
CA THR A 35 -8.07 17.78 11.08
C THR A 35 -8.99 17.16 10.03
N ALA A 36 -10.18 17.75 9.84
CA ALA A 36 -11.12 17.32 8.79
C ALA A 36 -10.49 17.37 7.39
N GLU A 37 -9.55 18.29 7.16
CA GLU A 37 -8.78 18.43 5.91
C GLU A 37 -7.86 17.23 5.67
N ILE A 38 -7.17 16.73 6.72
CA ILE A 38 -6.33 15.53 6.65
C ILE A 38 -7.18 14.29 6.37
N GLU A 39 -8.34 14.18 7.02
CA GLU A 39 -9.25 13.05 6.80
C GLU A 39 -9.83 13.06 5.37
N ALA A 40 -10.22 14.22 4.86
CA ALA A 40 -10.68 14.39 3.48
C ALA A 40 -9.56 14.05 2.47
N ALA A 41 -8.32 14.47 2.73
CA ALA A 41 -7.17 14.15 1.90
C ALA A 41 -6.87 12.64 1.86
N ILE A 42 -6.88 11.98 3.02
CA ILE A 42 -6.70 10.52 3.12
C ILE A 42 -7.82 9.77 2.39
N THR A 43 -9.07 10.22 2.57
CA THR A 43 -10.22 9.60 1.92
C THR A 43 -10.13 9.73 0.40
N SER A 44 -9.73 10.90 -0.09
CA SER A 44 -9.50 11.14 -1.52
C SER A 44 -8.36 10.28 -2.07
N CYS A 45 -7.26 10.13 -1.33
CA CYS A 45 -6.15 9.26 -1.71
C CYS A 45 -6.60 7.78 -1.81
N LYS A 46 -7.41 7.31 -0.86
CA LYS A 46 -7.97 5.95 -0.89
C LYS A 46 -8.86 5.74 -2.10
N ALA A 47 -9.72 6.71 -2.42
CA ALA A 47 -10.60 6.64 -3.59
C ALA A 47 -9.80 6.58 -4.89
N ALA A 48 -8.79 7.43 -5.04
CA ALA A 48 -7.98 7.47 -6.26
C ALA A 48 -7.11 6.19 -6.43
N LEU A 49 -6.62 5.62 -5.32
CA LEU A 49 -5.97 4.30 -5.35
C LEU A 49 -6.93 3.20 -5.81
N ALA A 50 -8.16 3.20 -5.30
CA ALA A 50 -9.16 2.21 -5.69
C ALA A 50 -9.51 2.33 -7.19
N GLU A 51 -9.66 3.55 -7.70
CA GLU A 51 -9.90 3.81 -9.12
C GLU A 51 -8.75 3.33 -10.01
N ALA A 52 -7.49 3.57 -9.62
CA ALA A 52 -6.32 3.09 -10.34
C ALA A 52 -6.28 1.55 -10.46
N CYS A 53 -6.72 0.83 -9.40
CA CYS A 53 -6.88 -0.63 -9.46
C CYS A 53 -8.03 -1.06 -10.36
N MET A 54 -9.19 -0.38 -10.30
CA MET A 54 -10.35 -0.74 -11.14
C MET A 54 -10.06 -0.59 -12.64
N LEU A 55 -9.18 0.34 -13.03
CA LEU A 55 -8.73 0.49 -14.42
C LEU A 55 -7.81 -0.67 -14.88
N SER A 56 -7.20 -1.40 -13.95
CA SER A 56 -6.24 -2.46 -14.22
C SER A 56 -6.93 -3.82 -14.19
N HIS A 57 -7.40 -4.31 -15.34
CA HIS A 57 -8.00 -5.64 -15.43
C HIS A 57 -6.94 -6.76 -15.36
N PRO A 58 -7.13 -7.81 -14.55
CA PRO A 58 -6.18 -8.91 -14.43
C PRO A 58 -6.04 -9.68 -15.74
N LYS A 59 -4.81 -9.81 -16.22
CA LYS A 59 -4.48 -10.57 -17.44
C LYS A 59 -3.94 -11.96 -17.07
N PRO A 60 -4.46 -13.04 -17.68
CA PRO A 60 -4.05 -14.39 -17.31
C PRO A 60 -2.55 -14.67 -17.52
N ASP A 61 -1.95 -14.13 -18.56
CA ASP A 61 -0.54 -14.44 -18.91
C ASP A 61 0.44 -13.35 -18.47
N ALA A 62 -0.04 -12.33 -17.76
CA ALA A 62 0.82 -11.27 -17.26
C ALA A 62 1.62 -11.75 -16.05
N GLN A 63 2.89 -11.36 -16.01
CA GLN A 63 3.73 -11.56 -14.86
C GLN A 63 3.17 -10.77 -13.68
N ILE A 64 3.09 -11.41 -12.51
CA ILE A 64 2.56 -10.80 -11.29
C ILE A 64 3.67 -10.62 -10.25
N SER A 65 3.55 -9.56 -9.46
CA SER A 65 4.46 -9.24 -8.35
C SER A 65 3.65 -8.85 -7.12
N VAL A 66 4.18 -9.23 -5.95
CA VAL A 66 3.64 -8.81 -4.66
C VAL A 66 4.69 -7.96 -3.97
N THR A 67 4.41 -6.67 -3.83
CA THR A 67 5.30 -5.73 -3.15
C THR A 67 4.75 -5.46 -1.75
N THR A 68 5.55 -5.66 -0.71
CA THR A 68 5.14 -5.39 0.68
C THR A 68 5.88 -4.19 1.25
N ASP A 69 5.17 -3.34 1.98
CA ASP A 69 5.70 -2.19 2.72
C ASP A 69 5.19 -2.28 4.16
N ALA A 70 5.99 -1.90 5.16
CA ALA A 70 5.54 -1.96 6.54
C ALA A 70 6.18 -0.90 7.41
N SER A 71 5.38 -0.42 8.36
CA SER A 71 5.84 0.34 9.51
C SER A 71 5.88 -0.58 10.74
N ASP A 72 6.35 -0.05 11.86
CA ASP A 72 6.30 -0.76 13.14
C ASP A 72 4.86 -1.13 13.58
N GLN A 73 3.85 -0.46 13.02
CA GLN A 73 2.45 -0.59 13.46
C GLN A 73 1.52 -1.17 12.39
N THR A 74 1.92 -1.16 11.13
CA THR A 74 1.04 -1.51 10.00
C THR A 74 1.80 -2.26 8.93
N VAL A 75 1.12 -3.22 8.30
CA VAL A 75 1.56 -3.90 7.09
C VAL A 75 0.74 -3.39 5.93
N GLY A 76 1.41 -3.14 4.81
CA GLY A 76 0.85 -2.84 3.52
C GLY A 76 1.38 -3.82 2.48
N ALA A 77 0.55 -4.17 1.51
CA ALA A 77 0.98 -4.92 0.35
C ALA A 77 0.18 -4.53 -0.88
N VAL A 78 0.74 -4.81 -2.03
CA VAL A 78 0.12 -4.58 -3.33
C VAL A 78 0.38 -5.78 -4.22
N LEU A 79 -0.65 -6.15 -4.97
CA LEU A 79 -0.54 -7.07 -6.07
C LEU A 79 -0.44 -6.24 -7.36
N GLU A 80 0.57 -6.48 -8.16
CA GLU A 80 0.82 -5.77 -9.41
C GLU A 80 0.96 -6.78 -10.55
N GLN A 81 0.63 -6.37 -11.77
CA GLN A 81 0.90 -7.12 -12.98
C GLN A 81 1.76 -6.30 -13.95
N TYR A 82 2.60 -6.96 -14.73
CA TYR A 82 3.40 -6.32 -15.76
C TYR A 82 2.71 -6.46 -17.12
N VAL A 83 2.26 -5.32 -17.67
CA VAL A 83 1.50 -5.26 -18.91
C VAL A 83 2.05 -4.14 -19.78
N GLN A 84 2.35 -4.44 -21.05
CA GLN A 84 2.81 -3.44 -22.03
C GLN A 84 4.03 -2.62 -21.55
N GLY A 85 4.97 -3.26 -20.85
CA GLY A 85 6.19 -2.60 -20.38
C GLY A 85 6.02 -1.81 -19.08
N VAL A 86 4.85 -1.89 -18.43
CA VAL A 86 4.50 -1.09 -17.26
C VAL A 86 3.89 -1.97 -16.18
N TRP A 87 4.34 -1.79 -14.93
CA TRP A 87 3.66 -2.35 -13.76
C TRP A 87 2.32 -1.64 -13.54
N GLN A 88 1.27 -2.40 -13.29
CA GLN A 88 -0.08 -1.91 -13.05
C GLN A 88 -0.62 -2.52 -11.75
N PRO A 89 -1.14 -1.72 -10.81
CA PRO A 89 -1.67 -2.22 -9.55
C PRO A 89 -3.00 -2.94 -9.77
N LEU A 90 -3.11 -4.19 -9.30
CA LEU A 90 -4.34 -4.99 -9.34
C LEU A 90 -5.15 -4.90 -8.05
N ALA A 91 -4.49 -4.95 -6.90
CA ALA A 91 -5.16 -4.91 -5.61
C ALA A 91 -4.23 -4.41 -4.51
N PHE A 92 -4.80 -3.77 -3.50
CA PHE A 92 -4.08 -3.28 -2.33
C PHE A 92 -4.55 -4.00 -1.06
N PHE A 93 -3.62 -4.23 -0.15
CA PHE A 93 -3.84 -4.78 1.17
C PHE A 93 -3.22 -3.86 2.21
N SER A 94 -3.92 -3.60 3.31
CA SER A 94 -3.30 -3.03 4.50
C SER A 94 -3.93 -3.60 5.77
N LYS A 95 -3.13 -3.81 6.79
CA LYS A 95 -3.55 -4.32 8.09
C LYS A 95 -2.76 -3.66 9.20
N ARG A 96 -3.45 -3.20 10.25
CA ARG A 96 -2.80 -2.79 11.50
C ARG A 96 -2.35 -4.03 12.28
N LEU A 97 -1.10 -4.03 12.73
CA LEU A 97 -0.56 -5.09 13.58
C LEU A 97 -1.16 -4.98 14.99
N SER A 98 -1.48 -6.13 15.58
CA SER A 98 -1.89 -6.24 16.98
C SER A 98 -0.70 -5.95 17.92
N PRO A 99 -0.94 -5.55 19.18
CA PRO A 99 0.14 -5.26 20.13
C PRO A 99 1.19 -6.37 20.29
N PRO A 100 0.84 -7.68 20.23
CA PRO A 100 1.83 -8.75 20.21
C PRO A 100 2.64 -8.79 18.91
N GLU A 101 2.00 -8.66 17.74
CA GLU A 101 2.67 -8.66 16.43
C GLU A 101 3.65 -7.49 16.27
N GLN A 102 3.37 -6.34 16.91
CA GLN A 102 4.28 -5.18 16.92
C GLN A 102 5.57 -5.43 17.70
N LYS A 103 5.57 -6.37 18.66
CA LYS A 103 6.74 -6.72 19.49
C LYS A 103 7.64 -7.78 18.87
N TYR A 104 7.28 -8.31 17.71
CA TYR A 104 8.09 -9.28 16.98
C TYR A 104 9.45 -8.71 16.57
N SER A 105 10.45 -9.58 16.41
CA SER A 105 11.74 -9.17 15.88
C SER A 105 11.60 -8.56 14.47
N THR A 106 12.59 -7.81 14.00
CA THR A 106 12.55 -7.26 12.63
C THR A 106 12.38 -8.36 11.58
N PHE A 107 13.08 -9.48 11.75
CA PHE A 107 12.98 -10.64 10.87
C PHE A 107 11.59 -11.28 10.89
N ASP A 108 11.03 -11.53 12.08
CA ASP A 108 9.70 -12.12 12.22
C ASP A 108 8.61 -11.20 11.66
N ARG A 109 8.78 -9.88 11.82
CA ARG A 109 7.88 -8.89 11.20
C ARG A 109 7.99 -8.94 9.68
N GLU A 110 9.19 -9.04 9.10
CA GLU A 110 9.38 -9.22 7.66
C GLU A 110 8.66 -10.46 7.12
N LEU A 111 8.85 -11.60 7.80
CA LEU A 111 8.19 -12.84 7.44
C LEU A 111 6.66 -12.74 7.57
N LEU A 112 6.17 -12.16 8.67
CA LEU A 112 4.74 -11.96 8.91
C LEU A 112 4.11 -11.10 7.81
N ARG A 113 4.79 -10.04 7.35
CA ARG A 113 4.29 -9.16 6.28
C ARG A 113 4.07 -9.94 4.99
N ARG A 114 5.09 -10.68 4.56
CA ARG A 114 5.03 -11.48 3.33
C ARG A 114 3.97 -12.58 3.44
N TYR A 115 3.88 -13.24 4.59
CA TYR A 115 2.83 -14.22 4.86
C TYR A 115 1.42 -13.63 4.77
N LEU A 116 1.18 -12.47 5.41
CA LEU A 116 -0.13 -11.80 5.39
C LEU A 116 -0.51 -11.35 3.98
N ALA A 117 0.46 -10.81 3.21
CA ALA A 117 0.25 -10.39 1.84
C ALA A 117 -0.13 -11.59 0.94
N ILE A 118 0.65 -12.67 0.97
CA ILE A 118 0.39 -13.89 0.20
C ILE A 118 -0.96 -14.49 0.59
N ARG A 119 -1.25 -14.54 1.90
CA ARG A 119 -2.54 -15.07 2.39
C ARG A 119 -3.72 -14.24 1.90
N HIS A 120 -3.58 -12.92 1.85
CA HIS A 120 -4.64 -12.03 1.36
C HIS A 120 -4.84 -12.18 -0.15
N PHE A 121 -3.75 -12.19 -0.93
CA PHE A 121 -3.80 -12.32 -2.39
C PHE A 121 -3.84 -13.76 -2.90
N ARG A 122 -4.09 -14.75 -2.03
CA ARG A 122 -4.01 -16.17 -2.37
C ARG A 122 -4.78 -16.51 -3.66
N PHE A 123 -6.00 -16.00 -3.81
CA PHE A 123 -6.84 -16.24 -4.99
C PHE A 123 -6.21 -15.79 -6.32
N PHE A 124 -5.28 -14.81 -6.28
CA PHE A 124 -4.57 -14.34 -7.46
C PHE A 124 -3.22 -15.03 -7.69
N LEU A 125 -2.60 -15.55 -6.62
CA LEU A 125 -1.25 -16.13 -6.64
C LEU A 125 -1.26 -17.64 -6.82
N GLU A 126 -2.33 -18.31 -6.40
CA GLU A 126 -2.41 -19.78 -6.42
C GLU A 126 -2.31 -20.30 -7.86
N GLY A 127 -1.36 -21.22 -8.10
CA GLY A 127 -1.10 -21.79 -9.42
C GLY A 127 -0.31 -20.88 -10.37
N ARG A 128 0.28 -19.77 -9.90
CA ARG A 128 1.07 -18.85 -10.74
C ARG A 128 2.44 -18.55 -10.16
N PRO A 129 3.50 -18.46 -10.99
CA PRO A 129 4.76 -17.90 -10.56
C PRO A 129 4.60 -16.39 -10.32
N PHE A 130 5.12 -15.89 -9.21
CA PHE A 130 5.12 -14.48 -8.87
C PHE A 130 6.46 -14.06 -8.26
N ILE A 131 6.78 -12.78 -8.35
CA ILE A 131 7.96 -12.16 -7.72
C ILE A 131 7.54 -11.47 -6.42
N GLY A 132 8.36 -11.53 -5.37
CA GLY A 132 8.08 -10.84 -4.10
C GLY A 132 9.28 -10.69 -3.18
#